data_AF-A0A378J4B2-F1
#
_entry.id   AF-A0A378J4B2-F1
#
_cell.length_a   1.000
_cell.length_b   1.000
_cell.length_c   1.000
_cell.angle_alpha   90.00
_cell.angle_beta   90.00
_cell.angle_gamma   90.00
#
_symmetry.space_group_name_H-M   'P 1'
#
loop_
_entity.id
_entity.type
_entity.pdbx_description
1 polymer ?
#
loop_
_entity_poly.entity_id
_entity_poly.type
_entity_poly.pdbx_seq_one_letter_code
_entity_poly.pdbx_strand_id
1 'polypeptide(L)'
;MLSSSSEYLKALHEGKYLLFLEWVDFIAKKYSDKESLDADDTTNSLIFEWLNNGYSEEDAKKLALLHAVYDLESKPLQGKLDYAFKTIMVALFLCMVFHKHNFCPQSHSAKVTCHEINQLVDQSSKQLPSSIYQSSLTEVQAKFFQWVENMDKHEVNAVFHKIHEITRLRYLLEDYILHLERLKKEQDELYTARLSMAKRLLTYIYEQIEFTPKVADEITNYVNTLREFHPSKWEEERLDALSPPSTLDNTWRWVTGMGIGFFNLVLHKKSIGELISGQSETPQV
;
A
#
# COMPACT_ATOMS: atom_id res chain seq x y z
N MET A 1 -9.48 2.55 -9.74
CA MET A 1 -8.74 2.32 -10.99
C MET A 1 -9.20 3.32 -12.04
N LEU A 2 -8.25 3.92 -12.76
CA LEU A 2 -8.49 4.86 -13.85
C LEU A 2 -8.89 4.11 -15.13
N SER A 3 -9.28 4.85 -16.16
CA SER A 3 -9.86 4.32 -17.39
C SER A 3 -8.86 4.19 -18.55
N SER A 4 -7.73 4.89 -18.49
CA SER A 4 -6.70 4.85 -19.54
C SER A 4 -5.27 4.98 -18.99
N SER A 5 -4.30 4.49 -19.75
CA SER A 5 -2.87 4.67 -19.45
C SER A 5 -2.45 6.13 -19.39
N SER A 6 -3.05 7.00 -20.21
CA SER A 6 -2.78 8.44 -20.18
C SER A 6 -3.13 9.07 -18.82
N GLU A 7 -4.17 8.60 -18.13
CA GLU A 7 -4.52 9.10 -16.79
C GLU A 7 -3.49 8.66 -15.74
N TYR A 8 -2.95 7.44 -15.87
CA TYR A 8 -1.86 6.95 -15.01
C TYR A 8 -0.55 7.71 -15.26
N LEU A 9 -0.19 7.96 -16.52
CA LEU A 9 0.99 8.77 -16.85
C LEU A 9 0.86 10.21 -16.38
N LYS A 10 -0.35 10.78 -16.46
CA LYS A 10 -0.64 12.08 -15.84
C LYS A 10 -0.45 12.04 -14.33
N ALA A 11 -0.85 10.95 -13.66
CA ALA A 11 -0.60 10.79 -12.23
C ALA A 11 0.91 10.77 -11.90
N LEU A 12 1.74 10.15 -12.74
CA LEU A 12 3.20 10.23 -12.62
C LEU A 12 3.70 11.68 -12.72
N HIS A 13 3.24 12.43 -13.72
CA HIS A 13 3.63 13.84 -13.90
C HIS A 13 3.21 14.74 -12.73
N GLU A 14 2.05 14.45 -12.13
CA GLU A 14 1.53 15.14 -10.94
C GLU A 14 2.17 14.67 -9.62
N GLY A 15 3.07 13.68 -9.64
CA GLY A 15 3.71 13.13 -8.45
C GLY A 15 2.78 12.28 -7.58
N LYS A 16 1.67 11.78 -8.12
CA LYS A 16 0.71 10.87 -7.47
C LYS A 16 1.15 9.43 -7.65
N TYR A 17 2.28 9.08 -7.05
CA TYR A 17 2.98 7.83 -7.31
C TYR A 17 2.20 6.57 -6.93
N LEU A 18 1.45 6.57 -5.83
CA LEU A 18 0.64 5.40 -5.45
C LEU A 18 -0.44 5.09 -6.50
N LEU A 19 -1.07 6.12 -7.05
CA LEU A 19 -2.03 5.97 -8.14
C LEU A 19 -1.34 5.49 -9.42
N PHE A 20 -0.17 6.05 -9.74
CA PHE A 20 0.61 5.61 -10.89
C PHE A 20 1.01 4.12 -10.80
N LEU A 21 1.38 3.62 -9.60
CA LEU A 21 1.75 2.21 -9.41
C LEU A 21 0.58 1.23 -9.65
N GLU A 22 -0.68 1.67 -9.54
CA GLU A 22 -1.84 0.86 -9.93
C GLU A 22 -1.95 0.62 -11.44
N TRP A 23 -1.12 1.30 -12.24
CA TRP A 23 -1.12 1.13 -13.70
C TRP A 23 -0.81 -0.31 -14.11
N VAL A 24 0.04 -1.01 -13.36
CA VAL A 24 0.36 -2.43 -13.61
C VAL A 24 -0.89 -3.30 -13.54
N ASP A 25 -1.73 -3.11 -12.52
CA ASP A 25 -2.99 -3.86 -12.40
C ASP A 25 -3.97 -3.49 -13.50
N PHE A 26 -4.01 -2.21 -13.88
CA PHE A 26 -4.85 -1.75 -14.99
C PHE A 26 -4.46 -2.42 -16.30
N ILE A 27 -3.16 -2.48 -16.60
CA ILE A 27 -2.63 -3.14 -17.80
C ILE A 27 -2.94 -4.64 -17.77
N ALA A 28 -2.67 -5.30 -16.64
CA ALA A 28 -2.98 -6.71 -16.46
C ALA A 28 -4.46 -7.00 -16.73
N LYS A 29 -5.36 -6.15 -16.21
CA LYS A 29 -6.80 -6.28 -16.44
C LYS A 29 -7.23 -5.94 -17.87
N LYS A 30 -6.61 -4.93 -18.49
CA LYS A 30 -6.95 -4.45 -19.85
C LYS A 30 -6.68 -5.50 -20.91
N TYR A 31 -5.60 -6.26 -20.76
CA TYR A 31 -5.15 -7.24 -21.76
C TYR A 31 -5.35 -8.71 -21.38
N SER A 32 -5.86 -8.98 -20.18
CA SER A 32 -6.31 -10.31 -19.74
C SER A 32 -7.62 -10.69 -20.42
N ASP A 33 -7.60 -10.92 -21.73
CA ASP A 33 -8.81 -11.26 -22.49
C ASP A 33 -9.40 -12.63 -22.08
N LYS A 34 -8.58 -13.60 -21.58
CA LYS A 34 -9.02 -14.93 -21.07
C LYS A 34 -8.07 -15.63 -20.07
N GLU A 35 -6.79 -15.27 -20.06
CA GLU A 35 -5.76 -15.87 -19.18
C GLU A 35 -5.05 -14.76 -18.40
N SER A 36 -4.54 -15.09 -17.22
CA SER A 36 -3.68 -14.17 -16.45
C SER A 36 -2.43 -13.89 -17.27
N LEU A 37 -2.14 -12.61 -17.53
CA LEU A 37 -0.87 -12.21 -18.11
C LEU A 37 0.27 -12.68 -17.23
N ASP A 38 1.33 -13.18 -17.85
CA ASP A 38 2.58 -13.38 -17.14
C ASP A 38 3.34 -12.04 -16.95
N ALA A 39 4.52 -12.12 -16.32
CA ALA A 39 5.31 -10.93 -16.03
C ALA A 39 5.85 -10.25 -17.30
N ASP A 40 6.18 -11.03 -18.34
CA ASP A 40 6.74 -10.53 -19.59
C ASP A 40 5.64 -9.88 -20.44
N ASP A 41 4.47 -10.51 -20.52
CA ASP A 41 3.25 -9.96 -21.15
C ASP A 41 2.87 -8.59 -20.57
N THR A 42 2.88 -8.50 -19.23
CA THR A 42 2.55 -7.26 -18.53
C THR A 42 3.58 -6.18 -18.82
N THR A 43 4.87 -6.54 -18.85
CA THR A 43 5.97 -5.62 -19.14
C THR A 43 5.89 -5.11 -20.58
N ASN A 44 5.67 -5.99 -21.57
CA ASN A 44 5.52 -5.62 -22.97
C ASN A 44 4.30 -4.71 -23.20
N SER A 45 3.20 -4.99 -22.50
CA SER A 45 2.00 -4.16 -22.52
C SER A 45 2.24 -2.76 -21.94
N LEU A 46 3.02 -2.64 -20.86
CA LEU A 46 3.45 -1.36 -20.33
C LEU A 46 4.32 -0.60 -21.34
N ILE A 47 5.30 -1.24 -21.96
CA ILE A 47 6.19 -0.61 -22.96
C ILE A 47 5.36 -0.05 -24.12
N PHE A 48 4.48 -0.89 -24.67
CA PHE A 48 3.61 -0.52 -25.78
C PHE A 48 2.73 0.67 -25.40
N GLU A 49 2.04 0.62 -24.27
CA GLU A 49 1.17 1.70 -23.84
C GLU A 49 1.94 2.97 -23.53
N TRP A 50 3.11 2.90 -22.92
CA TRP A 50 3.91 4.09 -22.61
C TRP A 50 4.37 4.82 -23.87
N LEU A 51 4.91 4.09 -24.84
CA LEU A 51 5.40 4.67 -26.09
C LEU A 51 4.26 5.26 -26.92
N ASN A 52 3.10 4.60 -26.97
CA ASN A 52 1.92 5.11 -27.69
C ASN A 52 1.21 6.27 -26.97
N ASN A 53 1.42 6.44 -25.65
CA ASN A 53 0.93 7.59 -24.89
C ASN A 53 1.99 8.70 -24.75
N GLY A 54 3.04 8.67 -25.58
CA GLY A 54 4.00 9.77 -25.69
C GLY A 54 5.05 9.81 -24.59
N TYR A 55 5.67 8.66 -24.29
CA TYR A 55 6.84 8.56 -23.42
C TYR A 55 7.81 9.73 -23.63
N SER A 56 8.26 10.32 -22.52
CA SER A 56 9.23 11.42 -22.52
C SER A 56 10.36 11.20 -21.53
N GLU A 57 11.49 11.87 -21.72
CA GLU A 57 12.60 11.85 -20.75
C GLU A 57 12.17 12.36 -19.36
N GLU A 58 11.17 13.25 -19.31
CA GLU A 58 10.64 13.75 -18.03
C GLU A 58 9.97 12.64 -17.23
N ASP A 59 9.30 11.68 -17.88
CA ASP A 59 8.71 10.51 -17.23
C ASP A 59 9.79 9.72 -16.48
N ALA A 60 10.94 9.52 -17.12
CA ALA A 60 12.08 8.82 -16.54
C ALA A 60 12.67 9.59 -15.34
N LYS A 61 12.73 10.93 -15.40
CA LYS A 61 13.17 11.76 -14.26
C LYS A 61 12.20 11.71 -13.09
N LYS A 62 10.89 11.74 -13.34
CA LYS A 62 9.86 11.57 -12.31
C LYS A 62 9.96 10.20 -11.65
N LEU A 63 10.34 9.17 -12.39
CA LEU A 63 10.62 7.85 -11.84
C LEU A 63 11.95 7.74 -11.12
N ALA A 64 12.98 8.50 -11.52
CA ALA A 64 14.22 8.58 -10.76
C ALA A 64 13.96 9.15 -9.35
N LEU A 65 13.08 10.14 -9.22
CA LEU A 65 12.63 10.64 -7.92
C LEU A 65 11.92 9.55 -7.09
N LEU A 66 11.02 8.78 -7.70
CA LEU A 66 10.38 7.64 -7.01
C LEU A 66 11.40 6.55 -6.62
N HIS A 67 12.38 6.28 -7.47
CA HIS A 67 13.44 5.31 -7.20
C HIS A 67 14.29 5.74 -6.00
N ALA A 68 14.64 7.02 -5.90
CA ALA A 68 15.35 7.56 -4.74
C ALA A 68 14.56 7.32 -3.43
N VAL A 69 13.22 7.43 -3.48
CA VAL A 69 12.35 7.11 -2.34
C VAL A 69 12.28 5.60 -2.06
N TYR A 70 12.25 4.77 -3.10
CA TYR A 70 12.26 3.31 -2.99
C TYR A 70 13.55 2.77 -2.32
N ASP A 71 14.68 3.39 -2.60
CA ASP A 71 15.98 2.97 -2.08
C ASP A 71 16.16 3.26 -0.59
N LEU A 72 15.37 4.16 0.01
CA LEU A 72 15.42 4.49 1.43
C LEU A 72 15.29 3.23 2.31
N GLU A 73 15.98 3.25 3.45
CA GLU A 73 16.02 2.13 4.40
C GLU A 73 14.64 1.81 5.00
N SER A 74 13.76 2.80 5.07
CA SER A 74 12.39 2.64 5.56
C SER A 74 11.49 1.78 4.65
N LYS A 75 11.95 1.44 3.44
CA LYS A 75 11.25 0.62 2.44
C LYS A 75 9.76 0.95 2.32
N PRO A 76 9.42 2.17 1.84
CA PRO A 76 8.05 2.65 1.79
C PRO A 76 7.16 1.91 0.78
N LEU A 77 7.76 1.17 -0.17
CA LEU A 77 7.08 0.31 -1.13
C LEU A 77 7.45 -1.15 -0.85
N GLN A 78 6.45 -1.95 -0.51
CA GLN A 78 6.58 -3.37 -0.16
C GLN A 78 5.47 -4.18 -0.84
N GLY A 79 5.67 -5.50 -0.89
CA GLY A 79 4.69 -6.44 -1.43
C GLY A 79 4.27 -6.08 -2.86
N LYS A 80 2.97 -5.82 -3.04
CA LYS A 80 2.41 -5.51 -4.37
C LYS A 80 2.98 -4.21 -4.97
N LEU A 81 3.26 -3.20 -4.16
CA LEU A 81 3.82 -1.93 -4.66
C LEU A 81 5.28 -2.09 -5.09
N ASP A 82 6.06 -2.92 -4.39
CA ASP A 82 7.43 -3.26 -4.78
C ASP A 82 7.45 -4.00 -6.12
N TYR A 83 6.59 -5.01 -6.28
CA TYR A 83 6.43 -5.72 -7.55
C TYR A 83 6.06 -4.76 -8.70
N ALA A 84 5.01 -3.94 -8.51
CA ALA A 84 4.57 -3.00 -9.52
C ALA A 84 5.68 -2.01 -9.93
N PHE A 85 6.41 -1.48 -8.95
CA PHE A 85 7.53 -0.58 -9.19
C PHE A 85 8.64 -1.27 -10.01
N LYS A 86 9.05 -2.48 -9.64
CA LYS A 86 10.06 -3.25 -10.38
C LYS A 86 9.65 -3.54 -11.82
N THR A 87 8.40 -3.95 -12.04
CA THR A 87 7.87 -4.20 -13.39
C THR A 87 7.88 -2.92 -14.24
N ILE A 88 7.47 -1.78 -13.67
CA ILE A 88 7.54 -0.48 -14.33
C ILE A 88 8.99 -0.08 -14.66
N MET A 89 9.94 -0.32 -13.74
CA MET A 89 11.35 -0.02 -13.97
C MET A 89 11.95 -0.81 -15.13
N VAL A 90 11.59 -2.09 -15.29
CA VAL A 90 11.99 -2.89 -16.45
C VAL A 90 11.42 -2.29 -17.73
N ALA A 91 10.11 -1.98 -17.74
CA ALA A 91 9.47 -1.36 -18.89
C ALA A 91 10.09 0.01 -19.24
N LEU A 92 10.41 0.83 -18.23
CA LEU A 92 11.03 2.14 -18.41
C LEU A 92 12.35 2.06 -19.16
N PHE A 93 13.27 1.17 -18.75
CA PHE A 93 14.56 1.05 -19.40
C PHE A 93 14.43 0.63 -20.86
N LEU A 94 13.45 -0.22 -21.18
CA LEU A 94 13.15 -0.62 -22.55
C LEU A 94 12.54 0.54 -23.35
N CYS A 95 11.63 1.32 -22.76
CA CYS A 95 11.13 2.56 -23.36
C CYS A 95 12.26 3.55 -23.64
N MET A 96 13.22 3.73 -22.73
CA MET A 96 14.39 4.60 -22.93
C MET A 96 15.25 4.13 -24.12
N VAL A 97 15.50 2.82 -24.24
CA VAL A 97 16.26 2.25 -25.37
C VAL A 97 15.50 2.46 -26.68
N PHE A 98 14.21 2.13 -26.72
CA PHE A 98 13.40 2.27 -27.93
C PHE A 98 13.27 3.74 -28.35
N HIS A 99 13.04 4.65 -27.40
CA HIS A 99 12.99 6.09 -27.67
C HIS A 99 14.31 6.61 -28.25
N LYS A 100 15.46 6.20 -27.69
CA LYS A 100 16.78 6.60 -28.18
C LYS A 100 17.02 6.22 -29.64
N HIS A 101 16.48 5.08 -30.08
CA HIS A 101 16.62 4.58 -31.44
C HIS A 101 15.40 4.87 -32.33
N ASN A 102 14.47 5.71 -31.86
CA ASN A 102 13.24 6.08 -32.55
C ASN A 102 12.33 4.88 -32.92
N PHE A 103 12.35 3.83 -32.10
CA PHE A 103 11.40 2.73 -32.21
C PHE A 103 10.12 3.07 -31.44
N CYS A 104 8.99 2.99 -32.14
CA CYS A 104 7.67 3.08 -31.53
C CYS A 104 6.83 1.91 -32.07
N PRO A 105 6.52 0.89 -31.26
CA PRO A 105 5.65 -0.20 -31.68
C PRO A 105 4.25 0.35 -31.88
N GLN A 106 3.87 0.58 -33.14
CA GLN A 106 2.53 1.03 -33.51
C GLN A 106 1.70 -0.15 -34.00
N SER A 107 0.45 -0.22 -33.55
CA SER A 107 -0.53 -1.13 -34.11
C SER A 107 -1.44 -0.40 -35.10
N HIS A 108 -1.77 -1.07 -36.20
CA HIS A 108 -2.78 -0.61 -37.16
C HIS A 108 -4.20 -1.08 -36.79
N SER A 109 -4.33 -1.92 -35.75
CA SER A 109 -5.62 -2.45 -35.30
C SER A 109 -6.33 -1.47 -34.36
N ALA A 110 -7.65 -1.34 -34.50
CA ALA A 110 -8.49 -0.58 -33.59
C ALA A 110 -8.62 -1.23 -32.20
N LYS A 111 -8.37 -2.55 -32.09
CA LYS A 111 -8.33 -3.28 -30.82
C LYS A 111 -7.08 -4.16 -30.81
N VAL A 112 -6.11 -3.77 -29.99
CA VAL A 112 -4.83 -4.48 -29.88
C VAL A 112 -4.93 -5.54 -28.79
N THR A 113 -4.49 -6.76 -29.08
CA THR A 113 -4.42 -7.88 -28.14
C THR A 113 -3.03 -7.99 -27.50
N CYS A 114 -2.91 -8.68 -26.36
CA CYS A 114 -1.60 -8.94 -25.73
C CYS A 114 -0.64 -9.66 -26.68
N HIS A 115 -1.14 -10.64 -27.45
CA HIS A 115 -0.33 -11.37 -28.41
C HIS A 115 0.25 -10.46 -29.50
N GLU A 116 -0.56 -9.55 -30.04
CA GLU A 116 -0.10 -8.55 -31.01
C GLU A 116 0.93 -7.60 -30.40
N ILE A 117 0.72 -7.16 -29.16
CA ILE A 117 1.69 -6.33 -28.42
C ILE A 117 3.04 -7.02 -28.33
N ASN A 118 3.07 -8.28 -27.88
CA ASN A 118 4.30 -9.05 -27.75
C ASN A 118 5.02 -9.17 -29.09
N GLN A 119 4.29 -9.45 -30.18
CA GLN A 119 4.89 -9.49 -31.51
C GLN A 119 5.51 -8.15 -31.92
N LEU A 120 4.83 -7.02 -31.65
CA LEU A 120 5.33 -5.68 -32.00
C LEU A 120 6.58 -5.31 -31.20
N VAL A 121 6.59 -5.61 -29.89
CA VAL A 121 7.75 -5.37 -29.02
C VAL A 121 8.93 -6.26 -29.42
N ASP A 122 8.69 -7.54 -29.70
CA ASP A 122 9.73 -8.47 -30.19
C ASP A 122 10.31 -8.03 -31.54
N GLN A 123 9.47 -7.62 -32.47
CA GLN A 123 9.91 -7.12 -33.78
C GLN A 123 10.75 -5.86 -33.64
N SER A 124 10.36 -4.94 -32.76
CA SER A 124 11.14 -3.72 -32.47
C SER A 124 12.49 -4.08 -31.86
N SER A 125 12.52 -5.03 -30.93
CA SER A 125 13.75 -5.52 -30.28
C SER A 125 14.73 -6.16 -31.28
N LYS A 126 14.21 -6.93 -32.25
CA LYS A 126 15.01 -7.61 -33.29
C LYS A 126 15.64 -6.66 -34.31
N GLN A 127 15.17 -5.40 -34.39
CA GLN A 127 15.78 -4.39 -35.27
C GLN A 127 17.15 -3.92 -34.75
N LEU A 128 17.45 -4.16 -33.47
CA LEU A 128 18.75 -3.86 -32.88
C LEU A 128 19.64 -5.11 -32.84
N PRO A 129 20.88 -5.05 -33.35
CA PRO A 129 21.89 -6.05 -33.05
C PRO A 129 22.08 -6.17 -31.53
N SER A 130 22.24 -7.40 -31.04
CA SER A 130 22.35 -7.69 -29.60
C SER A 130 23.41 -6.85 -28.87
N SER A 131 24.56 -6.60 -29.51
CA SER A 131 25.63 -5.77 -28.94
C SER A 131 25.23 -4.29 -28.78
N ILE A 132 24.48 -3.74 -29.75
CA ILE A 132 23.99 -2.35 -29.71
C ILE A 132 22.88 -2.22 -28.67
N TYR A 133 22.02 -3.23 -28.57
CA TYR A 133 20.98 -3.28 -27.55
C TYR A 133 21.58 -3.28 -26.13
N GLN A 134 22.54 -4.17 -25.86
CA GLN A 134 23.19 -4.25 -24.54
C GLN A 134 23.94 -2.97 -24.16
N SER A 135 24.69 -2.38 -25.11
CA SER A 135 25.38 -1.11 -24.84
C SER A 135 24.40 0.04 -24.58
N SER A 136 23.31 0.11 -25.34
CA SER A 136 22.27 1.12 -25.16
C SER A 136 21.57 0.97 -23.81
N LEU A 137 21.25 -0.27 -23.41
CA LEU A 137 20.65 -0.56 -22.12
C LEU A 137 21.55 -0.09 -20.96
N THR A 138 22.85 -0.40 -21.04
CA THR A 138 23.84 0.01 -20.05
C THR A 138 23.92 1.53 -19.94
N GLU A 139 23.93 2.23 -21.07
CA GLU A 139 24.00 3.69 -21.11
C GLU A 139 22.74 4.35 -20.52
N VAL A 140 21.54 3.88 -20.85
CA VAL A 140 20.31 4.45 -20.31
C VAL A 140 20.16 4.17 -18.82
N GLN A 141 20.59 3.00 -18.35
CA GLN A 141 20.62 2.67 -16.93
C GLN A 141 21.60 3.58 -16.18
N ALA A 142 22.81 3.75 -16.69
CA ALA A 142 23.80 4.66 -16.10
C ALA A 142 23.25 6.11 -16.02
N LYS A 143 22.62 6.58 -17.10
CA LYS A 143 21.97 7.91 -17.14
C LYS A 143 20.85 8.02 -16.10
N PHE A 144 20.02 6.99 -15.96
CA PHE A 144 18.93 6.97 -15.00
C PHE A 144 19.44 7.02 -13.56
N PHE A 145 20.40 6.16 -13.20
CA PHE A 145 20.95 6.15 -11.85
C PHE A 145 21.74 7.42 -11.54
N GLN A 146 22.37 8.05 -12.54
CA GLN A 146 22.92 9.39 -12.36
C GLN A 146 21.83 10.41 -11.99
N TRP A 147 20.62 10.34 -12.57
CA TRP A 147 19.52 11.19 -12.11
C TRP A 147 19.11 10.88 -10.68
N VAL A 148 18.98 9.60 -10.31
CA VAL A 148 18.65 9.17 -8.94
C VAL A 148 19.62 9.75 -7.92
N GLU A 149 20.93 9.62 -8.17
CA GLU A 149 21.99 10.13 -7.28
C GLU A 149 21.98 11.66 -7.13
N ASN A 150 21.53 12.37 -8.16
CA ASN A 150 21.47 13.83 -8.19
C ASN A 150 20.11 14.40 -7.77
N MET A 151 19.17 13.58 -7.29
CA MET A 151 17.87 14.05 -6.82
C MET A 151 18.00 14.97 -5.61
N ASP A 152 17.18 16.03 -5.57
CA ASP A 152 17.10 16.90 -4.41
C ASP A 152 16.53 16.14 -3.20
N LYS A 153 17.30 16.09 -2.12
CA LYS A 153 16.92 15.40 -0.87
C LYS A 153 15.63 15.96 -0.29
N HIS A 154 15.36 17.26 -0.45
CA HIS A 154 14.12 17.84 0.04
C HIS A 154 12.91 17.32 -0.75
N GLU A 155 13.02 17.26 -2.08
CA GLU A 155 11.99 16.68 -2.94
C GLU A 155 11.76 15.19 -2.65
N VAL A 156 12.83 14.41 -2.49
CA VAL A 156 12.77 12.99 -2.09
C VAL A 156 12.03 12.83 -0.77
N ASN A 157 12.38 13.61 0.25
CA ASN A 157 11.71 13.55 1.55
C ASN A 157 10.22 13.93 1.46
N ALA A 158 9.88 14.96 0.68
CA ALA A 158 8.49 15.36 0.49
C ALA A 158 7.65 14.25 -0.15
N VAL A 159 8.19 13.57 -1.15
CA VAL A 159 7.52 12.41 -1.78
C VAL A 159 7.46 11.22 -0.83
N PHE A 160 8.56 10.94 -0.11
CA PHE A 160 8.60 9.89 0.90
C PHE A 160 7.48 10.06 1.93
N HIS A 161 7.29 11.26 2.49
CA HIS A 161 6.24 11.49 3.47
C HIS A 161 4.84 11.21 2.91
N LYS A 162 4.53 11.71 1.70
CA LYS A 162 3.24 11.46 1.05
C LYS A 162 2.95 9.97 0.84
N ILE A 163 3.94 9.21 0.41
CA ILE A 163 3.81 7.76 0.20
C ILE A 163 3.70 7.05 1.55
N HIS A 164 4.62 7.35 2.46
CA HIS A 164 4.79 6.63 3.72
C HIS A 164 3.61 6.83 4.67
N GLU A 165 2.97 8.00 4.69
CA GLU A 165 1.77 8.24 5.49
C GLU A 165 0.66 7.23 5.22
N ILE A 166 0.51 6.79 3.97
CA ILE A 166 -0.48 5.77 3.58
C ILE A 166 0.10 4.37 3.71
N THR A 167 1.30 4.12 3.17
CA THR A 167 1.83 2.75 3.11
C THR A 167 2.16 2.20 4.49
N ARG A 168 2.60 3.04 5.43
CA ARG A 168 2.79 2.64 6.84
C ARG A 168 1.50 2.09 7.45
N LEU A 169 0.36 2.73 7.18
CA LEU A 169 -0.94 2.28 7.67
C LEU A 169 -1.37 0.96 7.02
N ARG A 170 -1.16 0.82 5.71
CA ARG A 170 -1.43 -0.43 4.97
C ARG A 170 -0.67 -1.60 5.60
N TYR A 171 0.64 -1.46 5.74
CA TYR A 171 1.49 -2.55 6.24
C TYR A 171 1.25 -2.88 7.70
N LEU A 172 1.01 -1.87 8.54
CA LEU A 172 0.66 -2.10 9.94
C LEU A 172 -0.66 -2.86 10.08
N LEU A 173 -1.65 -2.53 9.23
CA LEU A 173 -2.95 -3.19 9.26
C LEU A 173 -2.92 -4.59 8.64
N GLU A 174 -2.14 -4.81 7.59
CA GLU A 174 -1.86 -6.14 7.04
C GLU A 174 -1.22 -7.05 8.08
N ASP A 175 -0.20 -6.55 8.79
CA ASP A 175 0.44 -7.27 9.89
C ASP A 175 -0.55 -7.61 11.01
N TYR A 176 -1.40 -6.64 11.39
CA TYR A 176 -2.48 -6.84 12.36
C TYR A 176 -3.46 -7.93 11.92
N ILE A 177 -3.96 -7.88 10.68
CA ILE A 177 -4.90 -8.87 10.14
C ILE A 177 -4.26 -10.26 10.12
N LEU A 178 -3.00 -10.37 9.65
CA LEU A 178 -2.29 -11.64 9.59
C LEU A 178 -2.11 -12.26 10.98
N HIS A 179 -1.76 -11.44 11.98
CA HIS A 179 -1.64 -11.90 13.36
C HIS A 179 -2.99 -12.31 13.95
N LEU A 180 -4.05 -11.52 13.68
CA LEU A 180 -5.41 -11.83 14.11
C LEU A 180 -5.85 -13.19 13.54
N GLU A 181 -5.65 -13.44 12.24
CA GLU A 181 -6.01 -14.70 11.58
C GLU A 181 -5.24 -15.91 12.15
N ARG A 182 -3.97 -15.75 12.51
CA ARG A 182 -3.14 -16.82 13.10
C ARG A 182 -3.51 -17.13 14.53
N LEU A 183 -3.94 -16.14 15.30
CA LEU A 183 -4.25 -16.26 16.72
C LEU A 183 -5.73 -16.59 16.98
N LYS A 184 -6.45 -17.15 16.00
CA LYS A 184 -7.87 -17.50 16.13
C LYS A 184 -8.12 -18.28 17.43
N LYS A 185 -8.76 -17.60 18.40
CA LYS A 185 -9.17 -18.19 19.67
C LYS A 185 -10.58 -18.72 19.53
N GLU A 186 -10.78 -20.00 19.82
CA GLU A 186 -12.09 -20.65 19.71
C GLU A 186 -13.17 -20.03 20.62
N GLN A 187 -12.75 -19.32 21.67
CA GLN A 187 -13.64 -18.68 22.66
C GLN A 187 -13.87 -17.18 22.42
N ASP A 188 -13.33 -16.61 21.35
CA ASP A 188 -13.46 -15.18 21.06
C ASP A 188 -14.62 -14.93 20.11
N GLU A 189 -15.80 -14.70 20.67
CA GLU A 189 -17.05 -14.50 19.90
C GLU A 189 -17.00 -13.26 18.99
N LEU A 190 -16.17 -12.27 19.31
CA LEU A 190 -16.03 -11.02 18.57
C LEU A 190 -14.90 -11.05 17.53
N TYR A 191 -14.10 -12.12 17.48
CA TYR A 191 -13.01 -12.30 16.52
C TYR A 191 -13.44 -12.03 15.08
N THR A 192 -14.55 -12.62 14.64
CA THR A 192 -15.04 -12.50 13.26
C THR A 192 -15.42 -11.05 12.93
N ALA A 193 -16.00 -10.33 13.90
CA ALA A 193 -16.35 -8.92 13.74
C ALA A 193 -15.09 -8.05 13.63
N ARG A 194 -14.07 -8.28 14.48
CA ARG A 194 -12.77 -7.59 14.40
C ARG A 194 -12.08 -7.83 13.06
N LEU A 195 -11.99 -9.08 12.64
CA LEU A 195 -11.35 -9.42 11.36
C LEU A 195 -12.07 -8.78 10.17
N SER A 196 -13.41 -8.82 10.16
CA SER A 196 -14.21 -8.19 9.12
C SER A 196 -13.99 -6.67 9.08
N MET A 197 -14.01 -6.02 10.24
CA MET A 197 -13.81 -4.58 10.34
C MET A 197 -12.39 -4.15 9.91
N ALA A 198 -11.37 -4.90 10.32
CA ALA A 198 -9.98 -4.67 9.93
C ALA A 198 -9.79 -4.81 8.42
N LYS A 199 -10.37 -5.84 7.80
CA LYS A 199 -10.34 -6.03 6.34
C LYS A 199 -11.03 -4.88 5.60
N ARG A 200 -12.18 -4.40 6.11
CA ARG A 200 -12.87 -3.24 5.54
C ARG A 200 -12.05 -1.96 5.62
N LEU A 201 -11.41 -1.71 6.78
CA LEU A 201 -10.48 -0.60 6.93
C LEU A 201 -9.31 -0.74 5.95
N LEU A 202 -8.76 -1.94 5.77
CA LEU A 202 -7.67 -2.17 4.82
C LEU A 202 -8.11 -1.85 3.39
N THR A 203 -9.28 -2.34 2.97
CA THR A 203 -9.87 -1.99 1.66
C THR A 203 -10.01 -0.49 1.51
N TYR A 204 -10.55 0.20 2.51
CA TYR A 204 -10.68 1.66 2.49
C TYR A 204 -9.34 2.37 2.30
N ILE A 205 -8.29 1.99 3.04
CA ILE A 205 -6.95 2.59 2.94
C ILE A 205 -6.31 2.30 1.57
N TYR A 206 -6.57 1.13 0.98
CA TYR A 206 -6.10 0.78 -0.37
C TYR A 206 -6.73 1.67 -1.45
N GLU A 207 -7.97 2.13 -1.25
CA GLU A 207 -8.64 3.06 -2.15
C GLU A 207 -8.14 4.51 -2.02
N GLN A 208 -7.41 4.85 -0.94
CA GLN A 208 -6.89 6.19 -0.72
C GLN A 208 -5.56 6.41 -1.45
N ILE A 209 -5.47 7.53 -2.15
CA ILE A 209 -4.28 7.97 -2.90
C ILE A 209 -3.47 9.03 -2.11
N GLU A 210 -4.15 9.81 -1.28
CA GLU A 210 -3.58 10.89 -0.46
C GLU A 210 -4.12 10.82 0.98
N PHE A 211 -3.27 11.13 1.95
CA PHE A 211 -3.66 11.18 3.36
C PHE A 211 -4.23 12.57 3.69
N THR A 212 -5.55 12.69 3.68
CA THR A 212 -6.26 13.95 3.98
C THR A 212 -6.87 13.91 5.39
N PRO A 213 -7.27 15.06 5.97
CA PRO A 213 -7.96 15.07 7.26
C PRO A 213 -9.20 14.18 7.27
N LYS A 214 -9.97 14.16 6.17
CA LYS A 214 -11.13 13.27 6.03
C LYS A 214 -10.76 11.79 6.09
N VAL A 215 -9.62 11.42 5.50
CA VAL A 215 -9.09 10.05 5.56
C VAL A 215 -8.68 9.70 6.99
N ALA A 216 -8.01 10.63 7.69
CA ALA A 216 -7.63 10.46 9.09
C ALA A 216 -8.85 10.26 10.01
N ASP A 217 -9.91 11.07 9.83
CA ASP A 217 -11.15 10.95 10.58
C ASP A 217 -11.83 9.59 10.35
N GLU A 218 -11.86 9.13 9.09
CA GLU A 218 -12.51 7.86 8.78
C GLU A 218 -11.71 6.66 9.29
N ILE A 219 -10.38 6.71 9.23
CA ILE A 219 -9.52 5.73 9.91
C ILE A 219 -9.79 5.73 11.42
N THR A 220 -9.92 6.90 12.03
CA THR A 220 -10.23 7.04 13.46
C THR A 220 -11.55 6.34 13.80
N ASN A 221 -12.58 6.53 12.98
CA ASN A 221 -13.88 5.86 13.15
C ASN A 221 -13.76 4.34 13.11
N TYR A 222 -13.07 3.79 12.10
CA TYR A 222 -12.83 2.34 12.00
C TYR A 222 -12.03 1.79 13.20
N VAL A 223 -10.97 2.48 13.60
CA VAL A 223 -10.12 2.06 14.73
C VAL A 223 -10.89 2.12 16.05
N ASN A 224 -11.75 3.11 16.24
CA ASN A 224 -12.61 3.19 17.42
C ASN A 224 -13.62 2.06 17.47
N THR A 225 -14.26 1.71 16.34
CA THR A 225 -15.13 0.51 16.30
C THR A 225 -14.34 -0.78 16.58
N LEU A 226 -13.09 -0.88 16.12
CA LEU A 226 -12.23 -2.02 16.48
C LEU A 226 -11.95 -2.10 18.00
N ARG A 227 -11.82 -0.95 18.68
CA ARG A 227 -11.66 -0.88 20.14
C ARG A 227 -12.91 -1.30 20.90
N GLU A 228 -14.09 -1.06 20.34
CA GLU A 228 -15.37 -1.49 20.93
C GLU A 228 -15.53 -3.01 20.95
N PHE A 229 -14.82 -3.74 20.07
CA PHE A 229 -14.85 -5.21 20.02
C PHE A 229 -13.89 -5.89 21.02
N HIS A 230 -13.55 -5.19 22.11
CA HIS A 230 -12.71 -5.68 23.21
C HIS A 230 -11.42 -6.38 22.73
N PRO A 231 -10.57 -5.65 21.98
CA PRO A 231 -9.30 -6.18 21.50
C PRO A 231 -8.40 -6.59 22.69
N SER A 232 -7.55 -7.58 22.47
CA SER A 232 -6.52 -7.94 23.44
C SER A 232 -5.39 -6.90 23.48
N LYS A 233 -4.56 -6.92 24.53
CA LYS A 233 -3.53 -5.89 24.76
C LYS A 233 -2.58 -5.66 23.57
N TRP A 234 -2.17 -6.72 22.87
CA TRP A 234 -1.29 -6.56 21.70
C TRP A 234 -2.02 -5.89 20.53
N GLU A 235 -3.32 -6.15 20.36
CA GLU A 235 -4.14 -5.51 19.33
C GLU A 235 -4.27 -4.02 19.65
N GLU A 236 -4.47 -3.66 20.92
CA GLU A 236 -4.53 -2.26 21.36
C GLU A 236 -3.27 -1.47 20.99
N GLU A 237 -2.08 -2.03 21.20
CA GLU A 237 -0.81 -1.39 20.82
C GLU A 237 -0.73 -1.13 19.30
N ARG A 238 -1.29 -2.03 18.48
CA ARG A 238 -1.36 -1.87 17.02
C ARG A 238 -2.41 -0.84 16.60
N LEU A 239 -3.58 -0.85 17.23
CA LEU A 239 -4.64 0.13 17.00
C LEU A 239 -4.19 1.55 17.38
N ASP A 240 -3.41 1.70 18.45
CA ASP A 240 -2.86 2.98 18.88
C ASP A 240 -1.81 3.52 17.88
N ALA A 241 -1.05 2.63 17.23
CA ALA A 241 -0.12 2.99 16.17
C ALA A 241 -0.80 3.32 14.82
N LEU A 242 -2.02 2.81 14.59
CA LEU A 242 -2.86 3.16 13.43
C LEU A 242 -3.53 4.52 13.61
N SER A 243 -4.20 4.71 14.75
CA SER A 243 -4.83 5.97 15.12
C SER A 243 -4.84 6.09 16.64
N PRO A 244 -4.03 6.97 17.25
CA PRO A 244 -4.00 7.08 18.70
C PRO A 244 -5.38 7.47 19.25
N PRO A 245 -5.73 7.01 20.46
CA PRO A 245 -6.98 7.39 21.11
C PRO A 245 -7.01 8.90 21.35
N SER A 246 -8.20 9.49 21.28
CA SER A 246 -8.35 10.90 21.64
C SER A 246 -7.98 11.10 23.12
N THR A 247 -7.63 12.32 23.51
CA THR A 247 -7.30 12.66 24.92
C THR A 247 -8.44 12.30 25.89
N LEU A 248 -9.69 12.31 25.42
CA LEU A 248 -10.88 11.88 26.18
C LEU A 248 -10.94 10.35 26.32
N ASP A 249 -10.62 9.60 25.28
CA ASP A 249 -10.58 8.13 25.33
C ASP A 249 -9.43 7.61 26.22
N ASN A 250 -8.29 8.30 26.25
CA ASN A 250 -7.22 8.03 27.21
C ASN A 250 -7.68 8.20 28.66
N THR A 251 -8.55 9.19 28.91
CA THR A 251 -9.14 9.42 30.24
C THR A 251 -10.11 8.29 30.60
N TRP A 252 -10.91 7.80 29.65
CA TRP A 252 -11.81 6.68 29.85
C TRP A 252 -11.07 5.34 30.06
N ARG A 253 -9.98 5.07 29.33
CA ARG A 253 -9.10 3.91 29.56
C ARG A 253 -8.45 3.95 30.94
N TRP A 254 -8.12 5.13 31.44
CA TRP A 254 -7.60 5.31 32.80
C TRP A 254 -8.68 5.05 33.88
N VAL A 255 -9.90 5.56 33.67
CA VAL A 255 -11.04 5.36 34.59
C VAL A 255 -11.50 3.90 34.63
N THR A 256 -11.58 3.23 33.48
CA THR A 256 -11.97 1.81 33.39
C THR A 256 -10.86 0.88 33.89
N GLY A 257 -9.59 1.19 33.60
CA GLY A 257 -8.43 0.46 34.14
C GLY A 257 -8.32 0.54 35.66
N MET A 258 -8.60 1.70 36.26
CA MET A 258 -8.70 1.82 37.71
C MET A 258 -9.97 1.17 38.27
N GLY A 259 -11.10 1.23 37.56
CA GLY A 259 -12.33 0.54 37.95
C GLY A 259 -12.14 -0.97 38.10
N ILE A 260 -11.54 -1.63 37.11
CA ILE A 260 -11.24 -3.07 37.15
C ILE A 260 -10.23 -3.40 38.26
N GLY A 261 -9.22 -2.55 38.48
CA GLY A 261 -8.29 -2.68 39.60
C GLY A 261 -8.95 -2.56 40.97
N PHE A 262 -9.90 -1.63 41.13
CA PHE A 262 -10.65 -1.42 42.37
C PHE A 262 -11.62 -2.57 42.64
N PHE A 263 -12.36 -3.06 41.63
CA PHE A 263 -13.26 -4.20 41.80
C PHE A 263 -12.52 -5.50 42.10
N ASN A 264 -11.39 -5.77 41.45
CA ASN A 264 -10.57 -6.94 41.81
C ASN A 264 -10.02 -6.84 43.23
N LEU A 265 -9.65 -5.65 43.71
CA LEU A 265 -9.09 -5.48 45.07
C LEU A 265 -10.17 -5.52 46.17
N VAL A 266 -11.40 -5.05 45.86
CA VAL A 266 -12.55 -5.08 46.77
C VAL A 266 -13.18 -6.48 46.81
N LEU A 267 -13.29 -7.17 45.68
CA LEU A 267 -13.83 -8.54 45.61
C LEU A 267 -12.84 -9.59 46.16
N HIS A 268 -11.53 -9.34 46.13
CA HIS A 268 -10.57 -10.25 46.78
C HIS A 268 -10.57 -10.12 48.32
N LYS A 269 -11.14 -9.05 48.87
CA LYS A 269 -11.25 -8.81 50.32
C LYS A 269 -12.59 -9.17 50.93
N LYS A 270 -13.62 -9.51 50.13
CA LYS A 270 -14.90 -10.01 50.64
C LYS A 270 -15.39 -11.17 49.79
N SER A 271 -15.35 -12.36 50.39
CA SER A 271 -16.03 -13.54 49.84
C SER A 271 -17.51 -13.22 49.67
N ILE A 272 -18.06 -13.50 48.49
CA ILE A 272 -19.50 -13.39 48.18
C ILE A 272 -20.36 -14.19 49.18
N GLY A 273 -19.78 -15.17 49.89
CA GLY A 273 -20.42 -15.89 50.99
C GLY A 273 -20.78 -15.02 52.22
N GLU A 274 -20.01 -13.96 52.52
CA GLU A 274 -20.29 -13.07 53.67
C GLU A 274 -21.41 -12.06 53.37
N LEU A 275 -21.65 -11.72 52.11
CA LEU A 275 -22.71 -10.78 51.72
C LEU A 275 -24.11 -11.43 51.65
N ILE A 276 -24.16 -12.77 51.53
CA ILE A 276 -25.43 -13.52 51.41
C ILE A 276 -25.87 -14.05 52.80
N SER A 277 -24.95 -14.30 53.72
CA SER A 277 -25.28 -14.60 55.12
C SER A 277 -25.58 -13.31 55.87
N GLY A 278 -26.81 -12.81 55.77
CA GLY A 278 -27.29 -11.72 56.62
C GLY A 278 -27.21 -12.10 58.09
N GLN A 279 -26.12 -11.73 58.76
CA GLN A 279 -26.10 -11.59 60.21
C GLN A 279 -26.38 -10.12 60.52
N SER A 280 -27.65 -9.88 60.82
CA SER A 280 -28.09 -8.70 61.55
C SER A 280 -27.42 -8.70 62.92
N GLU A 281 -26.40 -7.88 63.10
CA GLU A 281 -26.03 -7.41 64.44
C GLU A 281 -27.11 -6.41 64.89
N THR A 282 -28.08 -6.90 65.64
CA THR A 282 -28.97 -6.06 66.46
C THR A 282 -28.18 -5.53 67.67
N PRO A 283 -28.39 -4.27 68.09
CA PRO A 283 -27.62 -3.63 69.16
C PRO A 283 -28.17 -3.88 70.57
N GLN A 284 -27.23 -4.03 71.51
CA GLN A 284 -27.24 -3.72 72.96
C GLN A 284 -28.19 -4.50 73.90
N VAL A 285 -27.64 -5.07 74.98
CA VAL A 285 -27.39 -4.41 76.30
C VAL A 285 -26.14 -5.04 76.95
#